data_AF-A0A7V5TNZ9-F1
#
_entry.id   AF-A0A7V5TNZ9-F1
#
_cell.length_a   1.000
_cell.length_b   1.000
_cell.length_c   1.000
_cell.angle_alpha   90.00
_cell.angle_beta   90.00
_cell.angle_gamma   90.00
#
_symmetry.space_group_name_H-M   'P 1'
#
loop_
_entity.id
_entity.type
_entity.pdbx_description
1 polymer ?
#
loop_
_entity_poly.entity_id
_entity_poly.type
_entity_poly.pdbx_seq_one_letter_code
_entity_poly.pdbx_strand_id
1 'polypeptide(L)'
;MPRRLSALIISIALPLLLLVLACRAAPPPRPETNTPRRPFPQHVAYAPGSIRPNHRSQSQLDDDVRAAYDRWKANYLREAGTADGHQLYRVSYGSANPDRTVSEGQGYGMLIVALMAGYDPDAQAIFDGLWRFARAHPSNVDDRLMAWEVPEPAGGTDSAFDGDADMAYALL
;
A
#
# COMPACT_ATOMS: atom_id res chain seq x y z
N MET A 1 14.99 80.45 -46.41
CA MET A 1 16.06 79.61 -45.82
C MET A 1 15.41 78.39 -45.13
N PRO A 2 16.09 77.22 -45.08
CA PRO A 2 15.58 75.98 -45.70
C PRO A 2 15.03 74.91 -44.74
N ARG A 3 14.18 74.01 -45.31
CA ARG A 3 14.01 72.54 -45.14
C ARG A 3 13.97 71.96 -43.70
N ARG A 4 13.14 70.96 -43.36
CA ARG A 4 13.28 69.57 -43.84
C ARG A 4 12.10 68.63 -43.47
N LEU A 5 11.73 67.81 -44.47
CA LEU A 5 11.42 66.37 -44.52
C LEU A 5 10.47 65.75 -43.46
N SER A 6 9.30 65.24 -43.83
CA SER A 6 9.02 63.99 -44.59
C SER A 6 9.29 62.71 -43.79
N ALA A 7 8.19 62.02 -43.46
CA ALA A 7 8.10 60.67 -42.93
C ALA A 7 8.77 59.63 -43.82
N LEU A 8 9.27 58.53 -43.23
CA LEU A 8 8.91 57.17 -43.66
C LEU A 8 9.39 56.14 -42.63
N ILE A 9 8.45 55.29 -42.22
CA ILE A 9 8.61 54.12 -41.36
C ILE A 9 9.28 53.01 -42.18
N ILE A 10 10.38 52.45 -41.69
CA ILE A 10 10.94 51.19 -42.20
C ILE A 10 10.86 50.15 -41.08
N SER A 11 9.94 49.22 -41.28
CA SER A 11 9.70 48.04 -40.46
C SER A 11 10.83 47.04 -40.66
N ILE A 12 11.51 46.63 -39.57
CA ILE A 12 12.47 45.52 -39.59
C ILE A 12 11.86 44.41 -38.72
N ALA A 13 11.30 43.40 -39.39
CA ALA A 13 10.88 42.16 -38.75
C ALA A 13 12.13 41.30 -38.49
N LEU A 14 12.41 41.03 -37.22
CA LEU A 14 13.48 40.15 -36.76
C LEU A 14 12.86 38.77 -36.43
N PRO A 15 13.28 37.65 -37.04
CA PRO A 15 12.77 36.35 -36.64
C PRO A 15 13.53 35.91 -35.37
N LEU A 16 12.86 35.97 -34.22
CA LEU A 16 13.36 35.39 -32.98
C LEU A 16 13.19 33.87 -33.08
N LEU A 17 14.29 33.18 -33.41
CA LEU A 17 14.40 31.73 -33.38
C LEU A 17 14.29 31.26 -31.91
N LEU A 18 13.10 30.84 -31.50
CA LEU A 18 12.87 30.25 -30.19
C LEU A 18 13.37 28.79 -30.22
N LEU A 19 14.61 28.58 -29.78
CA LEU A 19 15.13 27.24 -29.50
C LEU A 19 14.43 26.72 -28.23
N VAL A 20 13.25 26.10 -28.39
CA VAL A 20 12.61 25.37 -27.29
C VAL A 20 13.46 24.13 -27.05
N LEU A 21 14.36 24.23 -26.08
CA LEU A 21 15.04 23.08 -25.49
C LEU A 21 13.94 22.25 -24.80
N ALA A 22 13.41 21.27 -25.52
CA ALA A 22 12.55 20.27 -24.92
C ALA A 22 13.42 19.46 -23.94
N CYS A 23 13.47 19.91 -22.68
CA CYS A 23 13.78 19.04 -21.56
C CYS A 23 12.73 17.93 -21.57
N ARG A 24 13.04 16.84 -22.28
CA ARG A 24 12.26 15.62 -22.24
C ARG A 24 12.48 15.07 -20.83
N ALA A 25 11.59 15.41 -19.91
CA ALA A 25 11.54 14.75 -18.62
C ALA A 25 11.51 13.24 -18.91
N ALA A 26 12.43 12.50 -18.29
CA ALA A 26 12.37 11.05 -18.33
C ALA A 26 10.95 10.65 -17.87
N PRO A 27 10.26 9.74 -18.57
CA PRO A 27 8.98 9.25 -18.08
C PRO A 27 9.18 8.73 -16.64
N PRO A 28 8.21 8.92 -15.75
CA PRO A 28 8.29 8.37 -14.41
C PRO A 28 8.62 6.87 -14.52
N PRO A 29 9.45 6.31 -13.61
CA PRO A 29 9.70 4.88 -13.61
C PRO A 29 8.34 4.19 -13.61
N ARG A 30 8.10 3.31 -14.59
CA ARG A 30 6.89 2.50 -14.59
C ARG A 30 6.92 1.69 -13.31
N PRO A 31 5.80 1.52 -12.60
CA PRO A 31 5.76 0.56 -11.51
C PRO A 31 6.22 -0.77 -12.09
N GLU A 32 7.34 -1.29 -11.59
CA GLU A 32 7.73 -2.63 -11.93
C GLU A 32 6.59 -3.53 -11.45
N THR A 33 5.88 -4.14 -12.39
CA THR A 33 4.88 -5.16 -12.06
C THR A 33 5.65 -6.37 -11.56
N ASN A 34 6.05 -6.31 -10.29
CA ASN A 34 6.75 -7.39 -9.62
C ASN A 34 5.74 -8.51 -9.45
N THR A 35 5.72 -9.43 -10.41
CA THR A 35 4.80 -10.58 -10.37
C THR A 35 5.11 -11.38 -9.09
N PRO A 36 4.12 -11.63 -8.21
CA PRO A 36 4.34 -12.35 -6.98
C PRO A 36 4.93 -13.74 -7.28
N ARG A 37 6.01 -14.12 -6.60
CA ARG A 37 6.64 -15.45 -6.75
C ARG A 37 5.76 -16.59 -6.22
N ARG A 38 4.84 -16.25 -5.32
CA ARG A 38 3.91 -17.17 -4.68
C ARG A 38 2.48 -16.65 -4.86
N PRO A 39 1.96 -16.58 -6.10
CA PRO A 39 0.64 -16.03 -6.32
C PRO A 39 -0.44 -16.92 -5.72
N PHE A 40 -1.52 -16.33 -5.22
CA PHE A 40 -2.74 -17.03 -4.88
C PHE A 40 -3.44 -17.57 -6.15
N PRO A 41 -4.02 -18.78 -6.12
CA PRO A 41 -3.91 -19.79 -5.07
C PRO A 41 -2.67 -20.68 -5.22
N GLN A 42 -2.03 -21.04 -4.10
CA GLN A 42 -0.81 -21.87 -4.08
C GLN A 42 -1.07 -23.39 -4.17
N HIS A 43 -2.28 -23.85 -3.82
CA HIS A 43 -2.67 -25.27 -3.74
C HIS A 43 -1.65 -26.19 -3.03
N VAL A 44 -0.99 -25.70 -1.96
CA VAL A 44 0.06 -26.40 -1.19
C VAL A 44 -0.34 -27.81 -0.83
N ALA A 45 0.52 -28.83 -0.97
CA ALA A 45 0.21 -30.16 -0.43
C ALA A 45 0.48 -30.20 1.09
N TYR A 46 -0.51 -30.57 1.90
CA TYR A 46 -0.33 -30.72 3.35
C TYR A 46 0.21 -32.11 3.72
N ALA A 47 0.56 -32.30 5.00
CA ALA A 47 1.12 -33.54 5.52
C ALA A 47 0.24 -34.78 5.17
N PRO A 48 0.83 -35.97 4.96
CA PRO A 48 0.09 -37.18 4.64
C PRO A 48 -1.05 -37.45 5.64
N GLY A 49 -2.22 -37.82 5.13
CA GLY A 49 -3.42 -38.06 5.95
C GLY A 49 -4.26 -36.81 6.24
N SER A 50 -3.80 -35.62 5.85
CA SER A 50 -4.62 -34.40 5.96
C SER A 50 -5.85 -34.46 5.04
N ILE A 51 -6.98 -33.96 5.52
CA ILE A 51 -8.23 -33.85 4.75
C ILE A 51 -8.49 -32.42 4.30
N ARG A 52 -9.29 -32.27 3.24
CA ARG A 52 -9.82 -31.00 2.72
C ARG A 52 -11.32 -31.14 2.48
N PRO A 53 -12.09 -30.04 2.41
CA PRO A 53 -13.45 -30.09 1.89
C PRO A 53 -13.47 -30.80 0.53
N ASN A 54 -14.27 -31.86 0.41
CA ASN A 54 -14.34 -32.72 -0.77
C ASN A 54 -15.73 -32.73 -1.45
N HIS A 55 -16.66 -31.92 -0.94
CA HIS A 55 -18.00 -31.75 -1.52
C HIS A 55 -18.09 -30.55 -2.49
N ARG A 56 -16.98 -29.82 -2.67
CA ARG A 56 -16.82 -28.71 -3.62
C ARG A 56 -15.56 -28.90 -4.45
N SER A 57 -15.54 -28.34 -5.66
CA SER A 57 -14.31 -28.34 -6.46
C SER A 57 -13.27 -27.41 -5.85
N GLN A 58 -11.99 -27.62 -6.16
CA GLN A 58 -10.91 -26.73 -5.71
C GLN A 58 -11.15 -25.27 -6.18
N SER A 59 -11.64 -25.08 -7.41
CA SER A 59 -11.96 -23.74 -7.93
C SER A 59 -13.05 -23.04 -7.11
N GLN A 60 -14.10 -23.76 -6.67
CA GLN A 60 -15.13 -23.18 -5.82
C GLN A 60 -14.58 -22.77 -4.44
N LEU A 61 -13.64 -23.55 -3.89
CA LEU A 61 -12.97 -23.18 -2.64
C LEU A 61 -12.09 -21.95 -2.82
N ASP A 62 -11.36 -21.84 -3.94
CA ASP A 62 -10.57 -20.66 -4.25
C ASP A 62 -11.47 -19.42 -4.41
N ASP A 63 -12.62 -19.56 -5.06
CA ASP A 63 -13.62 -18.49 -5.21
C ASP A 63 -14.22 -18.04 -3.87
N ASP A 64 -14.51 -19.00 -2.97
CA ASP A 64 -14.99 -18.72 -1.62
C ASP A 64 -13.95 -17.89 -0.82
N VAL A 65 -12.65 -18.19 -0.98
CA VAL A 65 -11.57 -17.42 -0.36
C VAL A 65 -11.44 -16.02 -0.96
N ARG A 66 -11.51 -15.87 -2.29
CA ARG A 66 -11.51 -14.56 -2.96
C ARG A 66 -12.65 -13.68 -2.46
N ALA A 67 -13.86 -14.23 -2.40
CA ALA A 67 -15.03 -13.53 -1.89
C ALA A 67 -14.91 -13.15 -0.40
N ALA A 68 -14.30 -14.00 0.42
CA ALA A 68 -14.02 -13.70 1.82
C ALA A 68 -13.00 -12.57 1.96
N TYR A 69 -11.92 -12.59 1.16
CA TYR A 69 -10.91 -11.55 1.12
C TYR A 69 -11.49 -10.20 0.70
N ASP A 70 -12.24 -10.14 -0.40
CA ASP A 70 -12.82 -8.89 -0.89
C ASP A 70 -13.74 -8.25 0.15
N ARG A 71 -14.55 -9.09 0.82
CA ARG A 71 -15.41 -8.65 1.92
C ARG A 71 -14.59 -8.17 3.11
N TRP A 72 -13.52 -8.87 3.49
CA TRP A 72 -12.64 -8.43 4.58
C TRP A 72 -11.97 -7.09 4.24
N LYS A 73 -11.38 -6.96 3.05
CA LYS A 73 -10.68 -5.75 2.59
C LYS A 73 -11.62 -4.55 2.64
N ALA A 74 -12.84 -4.68 2.11
CA ALA A 74 -13.84 -3.62 2.14
C ALA A 74 -14.24 -3.22 3.57
N ASN A 75 -14.39 -4.19 4.47
CA ASN A 75 -14.92 -3.93 5.81
C ASN A 75 -13.87 -3.52 6.85
N TYR A 76 -12.61 -3.90 6.69
CA TYR A 76 -11.61 -3.73 7.75
C TYR A 76 -10.35 -2.98 7.33
N LEU A 77 -9.92 -3.05 6.06
CA LEU A 77 -8.74 -2.31 5.62
C LEU A 77 -9.09 -0.83 5.48
N ARG A 78 -8.27 0.04 6.07
CA ARG A 78 -8.48 1.50 6.06
C ARG A 78 -7.19 2.21 5.70
N GLU A 79 -7.32 3.28 4.92
CA GLU A 79 -6.26 4.26 4.77
C GLU A 79 -6.03 4.98 6.11
N ALA A 80 -4.76 5.23 6.43
CA ALA A 80 -4.34 5.85 7.68
C ALA A 80 -3.50 7.12 7.43
N GLY A 81 -3.76 7.81 6.31
CA GLY A 81 -3.00 8.97 5.89
C GLY A 81 -1.68 8.61 5.22
N THR A 82 -0.70 9.51 5.32
CA THR A 82 0.62 9.33 4.69
C THR A 82 1.74 9.68 5.68
N ALA A 83 2.85 8.97 5.60
CA ALA A 83 4.11 9.30 6.28
C ALA A 83 5.23 9.32 5.23
N ASP A 84 6.04 10.38 5.24
CA ASP A 84 7.13 10.60 4.28
C ASP A 84 6.69 10.47 2.80
N GLY A 85 5.46 10.90 2.50
CA GLY A 85 4.89 10.81 1.14
C GLY A 85 4.39 9.43 0.73
N HIS A 86 4.43 8.44 1.63
CA HIS A 86 3.95 7.08 1.37
C HIS A 86 2.64 6.79 2.10
N GLN A 87 1.72 6.11 1.40
CA GLN A 87 0.42 5.69 1.95
C GLN A 87 0.58 4.75 3.14
N LEU A 88 -0.20 4.99 4.19
CA LEU A 88 -0.35 4.12 5.35
C LEU A 88 -1.67 3.36 5.25
N TYR A 89 -1.66 2.09 5.66
CA TYR A 89 -2.87 1.29 5.82
C TYR A 89 -2.92 0.73 7.23
N ARG A 90 -4.13 0.61 7.77
CA ARG A 90 -4.40 -0.03 9.06
C ARG A 90 -5.57 -1.00 8.96
N VAL A 91 -5.62 -1.95 9.88
CA VAL A 91 -6.79 -2.83 10.06
C VAL A 91 -7.67 -2.31 11.18
N SER A 92 -8.91 -1.99 10.85
CA SER A 92 -9.92 -1.56 11.82
C SER A 92 -10.31 -2.70 12.77
N TYR A 93 -10.49 -2.40 14.06
CA TYR A 93 -10.98 -3.36 15.07
C TYR A 93 -12.45 -3.78 14.85
N GLY A 94 -13.10 -3.26 13.81
CA GLY A 94 -14.45 -3.63 13.40
C GLY A 94 -15.48 -2.55 13.69
N SER A 95 -16.73 -2.81 13.33
CA SER A 95 -17.80 -1.81 13.29
C SER A 95 -18.13 -1.16 14.63
N ALA A 96 -17.88 -1.84 15.75
CA ALA A 96 -18.08 -1.29 17.07
C ALA A 96 -17.02 -0.25 17.46
N ASN A 97 -15.80 -0.37 16.93
CA ASN A 97 -14.69 0.55 17.20
C ASN A 97 -13.87 0.79 15.91
N PRO A 98 -14.47 1.44 14.90
CA PRO A 98 -13.88 1.51 13.56
C PRO A 98 -12.57 2.31 13.51
N ASP A 99 -12.42 3.25 14.44
CA ASP A 99 -11.29 4.15 14.55
C ASP A 99 -10.12 3.55 15.34
N ARG A 100 -10.34 2.40 15.99
CA ARG A 100 -9.29 1.67 16.71
C ARG A 100 -8.65 0.62 15.81
N THR A 101 -7.37 0.41 16.02
CA THR A 101 -6.57 -0.68 15.45
C THR A 101 -5.80 -1.33 16.59
N VAL A 102 -5.62 -2.64 16.55
CA VAL A 102 -4.76 -3.38 17.47
C VAL A 102 -3.68 -4.11 16.69
N SER A 103 -2.52 -4.36 17.29
CA SER A 103 -1.39 -5.02 16.63
C SER A 103 -1.76 -6.41 16.10
N GLU A 104 -2.63 -7.15 16.80
CA GLU A 104 -3.20 -8.44 16.35
C GLU A 104 -3.86 -8.29 14.96
N GLY A 105 -4.83 -7.39 14.83
CA GLY A 105 -5.52 -7.14 13.57
C GLY A 105 -4.58 -6.63 12.48
N GLN A 106 -3.58 -5.84 12.84
CA GLN A 106 -2.55 -5.36 11.91
C GLN A 106 -1.70 -6.52 11.36
N GLY A 107 -1.26 -7.42 12.24
CA GLY A 107 -0.53 -8.65 11.90
C GLY A 107 -1.35 -9.57 10.99
N TYR A 108 -2.62 -9.82 11.32
CA TYR A 108 -3.54 -10.56 10.46
C TYR A 108 -3.65 -9.91 9.08
N GLY A 109 -3.76 -8.58 9.00
CA GLY A 109 -3.79 -7.86 7.74
C GLY A 109 -2.56 -8.09 6.87
N MET A 110 -1.37 -8.04 7.47
CA MET A 110 -0.12 -8.29 6.75
C MET A 110 -0.06 -9.72 6.20
N LEU A 111 -0.44 -10.72 6.99
CA LEU A 111 -0.49 -12.12 6.54
C LEU A 111 -1.50 -12.35 5.42
N ILE A 112 -2.73 -11.87 5.60
CA ILE A 112 -3.81 -12.05 4.62
C ILE A 112 -3.43 -11.41 3.29
N VAL A 113 -2.92 -10.18 3.31
CA VAL A 113 -2.56 -9.46 2.08
C VAL A 113 -1.39 -10.13 1.36
N ALA A 114 -0.36 -10.59 2.08
CA ALA A 114 0.75 -11.32 1.49
C ALA A 114 0.27 -12.63 0.81
N LEU A 115 -0.62 -13.38 1.46
CA LEU A 115 -1.17 -14.63 0.92
C LEU A 115 -2.10 -14.42 -0.28
N MET A 116 -2.71 -13.24 -0.43
CA MET A 116 -3.62 -12.91 -1.52
C MET A 116 -2.93 -12.20 -2.69
N ALA A 117 -1.62 -11.96 -2.61
CA ALA A 117 -0.84 -11.45 -3.72
C ALA A 117 -1.02 -12.34 -4.96
N GLY A 118 -1.19 -11.72 -6.13
CA GLY A 118 -1.47 -12.40 -7.39
C GLY A 118 -2.96 -12.48 -7.70
N TYR A 119 -3.83 -12.53 -6.69
CA TYR A 119 -5.24 -12.18 -6.85
C TYR A 119 -5.44 -10.67 -6.73
N ASP A 120 -4.94 -10.07 -5.65
CA ASP A 120 -5.00 -8.62 -5.45
C ASP A 120 -3.77 -7.95 -6.12
N PRO A 121 -3.97 -7.13 -7.18
CA PRO A 121 -2.87 -6.42 -7.82
C PRO A 121 -2.24 -5.36 -6.91
N ASP A 122 -2.97 -4.88 -5.89
CA ASP A 122 -2.48 -3.86 -4.96
C ASP A 122 -1.81 -4.46 -3.71
N ALA A 123 -1.70 -5.80 -3.63
CA ALA A 123 -1.26 -6.50 -2.42
C ALA A 123 0.06 -5.97 -1.86
N GLN A 124 1.07 -5.74 -2.72
CA GLN A 124 2.36 -5.22 -2.27
C GLN A 124 2.24 -3.80 -1.73
N ALA A 125 1.52 -2.90 -2.41
CA ALA A 125 1.35 -1.52 -1.95
C ALA A 125 0.61 -1.46 -0.61
N ILE A 126 -0.40 -2.32 -0.43
CA ILE A 126 -1.15 -2.44 0.81
C ILE A 126 -0.27 -3.01 1.92
N PHE A 127 0.45 -4.10 1.66
CA PHE A 127 1.36 -4.72 2.62
C PHE A 127 2.40 -3.71 3.12
N ASP A 128 3.04 -2.99 2.21
CA ASP A 128 4.05 -1.99 2.56
C ASP A 128 3.44 -0.86 3.40
N GLY A 129 2.18 -0.47 3.12
CA GLY A 129 1.48 0.55 3.92
C GLY A 129 1.02 0.05 5.28
N LEU A 130 0.65 -1.23 5.42
CA LEU A 130 0.40 -1.88 6.70
C LEU A 130 1.66 -1.92 7.55
N TRP A 131 2.80 -2.27 6.94
CA TRP A 131 4.09 -2.29 7.62
C TRP A 131 4.53 -0.91 8.07
N ARG A 132 4.41 0.11 7.19
CA ARG A 132 4.71 1.50 7.57
C ARG A 132 3.84 1.98 8.73
N PHE A 133 2.56 1.61 8.76
CA PHE A 133 1.69 1.96 9.89
C PHE A 133 2.18 1.33 11.19
N ALA A 134 2.56 0.05 11.19
CA ALA A 134 3.13 -0.59 12.38
C ALA A 134 4.41 0.12 12.85
N ARG A 135 5.30 0.49 11.91
CA ARG A 135 6.54 1.22 12.22
C ARG A 135 6.33 2.65 12.73
N ALA A 136 5.21 3.27 12.41
CA ALA A 136 4.86 4.60 12.89
C ALA A 136 4.32 4.60 14.34
N HIS A 137 4.00 3.43 14.89
CA HIS A 137 3.40 3.25 16.22
C HIS A 137 4.23 2.26 17.06
N PRO A 138 5.48 2.62 17.43
CA PRO A 138 6.37 1.73 18.17
C PRO A 138 5.87 1.49 19.60
N SER A 139 6.17 0.30 20.13
CA SER A 139 5.93 -0.03 21.54
C SER A 139 6.85 0.77 22.47
N ASN A 140 6.36 1.05 23.68
CA ASN A 140 7.19 1.61 24.75
C ASN A 140 8.27 0.66 25.27
N VAL A 141 8.08 -0.65 25.10
CA VAL A 141 9.01 -1.67 25.60
C VAL A 141 10.19 -1.87 24.64
N ASP A 142 9.93 -1.84 23.33
CA ASP A 142 10.92 -2.05 22.28
C ASP A 142 10.47 -1.41 20.96
N ASP A 143 11.30 -0.53 20.37
CA ASP A 143 10.96 0.24 19.16
C ASP A 143 10.92 -0.60 17.87
N ARG A 144 11.27 -1.89 17.96
CA ARG A 144 11.11 -2.85 16.86
C ARG A 144 9.72 -3.47 16.83
N LEU A 145 8.99 -3.41 17.94
CA LEU A 145 7.64 -3.93 18.12
C LEU A 145 6.60 -2.81 17.96
N MET A 146 5.34 -3.19 17.74
CA MET A 146 4.25 -2.23 17.61
C MET A 146 3.53 -2.04 18.94
N ALA A 147 3.08 -0.82 19.24
CA ALA A 147 2.09 -0.56 20.26
C ALA A 147 0.85 -1.46 20.04
N TRP A 148 0.37 -2.16 21.07
CA TRP A 148 -0.70 -3.14 20.91
C TRP A 148 -2.03 -2.52 20.49
N GLU A 149 -2.23 -1.22 20.72
CA GLU A 149 -3.40 -0.47 20.26
C GLU A 149 -3.05 0.92 19.72
N VAL A 150 -3.81 1.35 18.72
CA VAL A 150 -3.75 2.68 18.10
C VAL A 150 -5.20 3.21 17.94
N PRO A 151 -5.50 4.47 18.32
CA PRO A 151 -4.58 5.47 18.90
C PRO A 151 -4.07 5.05 20.28
N GLU A 152 -2.81 5.36 20.59
CA GLU A 152 -2.25 5.07 21.90
C GLU A 152 -2.84 5.98 22.99
N PRO A 153 -2.95 5.50 24.25
CA PRO A 153 -3.19 6.37 25.38
C PRO A 153 -2.03 7.35 25.61
N ALA A 154 -2.27 8.39 26.41
CA ALA A 154 -1.24 9.36 26.78
C ALA A 154 -0.06 8.66 27.48
N GLY A 155 1.12 8.74 26.88
CA GLY A 155 2.33 8.04 27.34
C GLY A 155 2.67 6.78 26.56
N GLY A 156 1.92 6.43 25.51
CA GLY A 156 2.17 5.25 24.69
C GLY A 156 1.64 3.97 25.32
N THR A 157 1.91 2.82 24.68
CA THR A 157 1.55 1.52 25.23
C THR A 157 2.54 0.42 24.85
N ASP A 158 2.45 -0.71 25.54
CA ASP A 158 3.34 -1.86 25.36
C ASP A 158 2.97 -2.63 24.08
N SER A 159 3.72 -3.69 23.75
CA SER A 159 3.38 -4.54 22.60
C SER A 159 2.51 -5.72 23.00
N ALA A 160 1.99 -6.44 22.00
CA ALA A 160 1.33 -7.72 22.18
C ALA A 160 1.96 -8.75 21.23
N PHE A 161 2.44 -9.86 21.81
CA PHE A 161 3.29 -10.84 21.15
C PHE A 161 2.65 -11.47 19.90
N ASP A 162 1.36 -11.76 19.95
CA ASP A 162 0.57 -12.31 18.86
C ASP A 162 0.62 -11.41 17.62
N GLY A 163 0.37 -10.11 17.77
CA GLY A 163 0.47 -9.15 16.67
C GLY A 163 1.90 -9.04 16.13
N ASP A 164 2.89 -8.96 17.02
CA ASP A 164 4.30 -8.86 16.63
C ASP A 164 4.79 -10.12 15.89
N ALA A 165 4.36 -11.31 16.34
CA ALA A 165 4.70 -12.59 15.73
C ALA A 165 4.11 -12.73 14.34
N ASP A 166 2.85 -12.33 14.13
CA ASP A 166 2.21 -12.37 12.81
C ASP A 166 2.84 -11.37 11.84
N MET A 167 3.15 -10.14 12.28
CA MET A 167 3.86 -9.17 11.45
C MET A 167 5.26 -9.67 11.07
N ALA A 168 6.00 -10.23 12.02
CA ALA A 168 7.31 -10.80 11.78
C ALA A 168 7.25 -11.97 10.80
N TYR A 169 6.26 -12.86 10.94
CA TYR A 169 6.08 -13.98 10.02
C TYR A 169 5.68 -13.52 8.61
N ALA A 170 4.84 -12.48 8.50
CA ALA A 170 4.42 -11.94 7.23
C ALA A 170 5.56 -11.29 6.42
N LEU A 171 6.65 -10.88 7.08
CA LEU A 171 7.83 -10.27 6.45
C LEU A 171 8.80 -11.30 5.82
N LEU A 172 8.61 -12.60 6.06
CA LEU A 172 9.47 -13.69 5.54
C LEU A 172 9.02 -14.17 4.14
#